data_AF-A0A7S3Q6L6-F1
#
_entry.id   AF-A0A7S3Q6L6-F1
#
_cell.length_a   1.000
_cell.length_b   1.000
_cell.length_c   1.000
_cell.angle_alpha   90.00
_cell.angle_beta   90.00
_cell.angle_gamma   90.00
#
_symmetry.space_group_name_H-M   'P 1'
#
loop_
_entity.id
_entity.type
_entity.pdbx_description
1 polymer ?
#
loop_
_entity_poly.entity_id
_entity_poly.type
_entity_poly.pdbx_seq_one_letter_code
_entity_poly.pdbx_strand_id
1 'polypeptide(L)'
;SENTTKELLCLHPIRPHRLDIEHQHVTMITGNNNEALANGREEEQRDIEIVLERRMRLQQEEMRREINNLRDEMRNFLSKVESTSDSDAIPTFSDNLPQDLPVEQQQDVESQPSASGRQRLRRTGGSLLSSILGRNRSNNQSLPEDIFTMMMMSRPCSASWALGIFVCTCQITLCFLIFIEGDFKGGFGSPWKPPVAKVYIGQGISIFFVFLAQGDMFSSVRTIQWLRKNSRWDILLLGKEENEDPPSIWDWILHILIPNVLKFIQGFAVFFVSFFIIMTRSNLLDLIKDFTSLMIVSELDNIAFDFTAYG
;
A
#
# COMPACT_ATOMS: atom_id res chain seq x y z
N SER A 1 -5.30 -61.74 -33.50
CA SER A 1 -4.15 -60.97 -33.94
C SER A 1 -3.91 -59.75 -33.08
N GLU A 2 -2.79 -59.50 -32.39
CA GLU A 2 -1.66 -60.32 -31.84
C GLU A 2 -1.24 -59.65 -30.49
N ASN A 3 -0.70 -60.25 -29.41
CA ASN A 3 -0.18 -61.59 -29.09
C ASN A 3 1.38 -61.80 -29.09
N THR A 4 2.18 -60.74 -28.95
CA THR A 4 3.67 -60.76 -28.76
C THR A 4 4.10 -59.48 -28.02
N THR A 5 5.20 -59.36 -27.24
CA THR A 5 6.12 -60.25 -26.47
C THR A 5 6.76 -59.31 -25.41
N LYS A 6 6.90 -59.62 -24.11
CA LYS A 6 7.66 -60.66 -23.40
C LYS A 6 9.19 -60.66 -23.58
N GLU A 7 9.85 -59.67 -22.96
CA GLU A 7 11.17 -59.77 -22.29
C GLU A 7 11.06 -58.86 -21.05
N LEU A 8 11.20 -59.26 -19.77
CA LEU A 8 11.84 -60.41 -19.11
C LEU A 8 13.37 -60.32 -18.99
N LEU A 9 13.83 -59.18 -18.46
CA LEU A 9 15.22 -58.95 -18.04
C LEU A 9 15.35 -59.14 -16.52
N CYS A 10 15.75 -60.33 -16.10
CA CYS A 10 16.04 -60.64 -14.70
C CYS A 10 17.36 -59.99 -14.26
N LEU A 11 17.29 -59.00 -13.38
CA LEU A 11 18.47 -58.50 -12.66
C LEU A 11 18.50 -59.06 -11.23
N HIS A 12 19.66 -59.62 -10.86
CA HIS A 12 19.89 -60.28 -9.58
C HIS A 12 19.77 -59.32 -8.39
N PRO A 13 19.24 -59.78 -7.23
CA PRO A 13 19.37 -59.06 -5.98
C PRO A 13 20.80 -59.22 -5.43
N ILE A 14 21.65 -58.22 -5.66
CA ILE A 14 22.95 -58.11 -5.01
C ILE A 14 22.70 -57.69 -3.55
N ARG A 15 23.07 -58.53 -2.58
CA ARG A 15 23.03 -58.19 -1.15
C ARG A 15 24.08 -57.12 -0.84
N PRO A 16 23.71 -55.96 -0.28
CA PRO A 16 24.66 -55.11 0.44
C PRO A 16 24.75 -55.64 1.88
N HIS A 17 25.71 -56.53 2.13
CA HIS A 17 26.18 -56.76 3.50
C HIS A 17 27.51 -56.02 3.68
N ARG A 18 27.65 -55.34 4.83
CA ARG A 18 28.93 -54.93 5.44
C ARG A 18 29.54 -53.62 4.92
N LEU A 19 28.94 -52.48 5.31
CA LEU A 19 29.59 -51.16 5.30
C LEU A 19 29.16 -50.24 6.48
N ASP A 20 28.73 -50.81 7.60
CA ASP A 20 28.15 -50.08 8.75
C ASP A 20 29.15 -49.63 9.83
N ILE A 21 30.47 -49.60 9.56
CA ILE A 21 31.48 -49.28 10.59
C ILE A 21 32.30 -48.00 10.30
N GLU A 22 32.43 -47.57 9.03
CA GLU A 22 33.17 -46.32 8.73
C GLU A 22 32.29 -45.05 8.72
N HIS A 23 30.97 -45.17 8.49
CA HIS A 23 30.09 -44.00 8.41
C HIS A 23 29.86 -43.28 9.75
N GLN A 24 30.05 -43.94 10.90
CA GLN A 24 29.91 -43.28 12.21
C GLN A 24 31.06 -42.32 12.54
N HIS A 25 32.28 -42.57 12.05
CA HIS A 25 33.43 -41.71 12.34
C HIS A 25 33.53 -40.48 11.43
N VAL A 26 33.08 -40.60 10.17
CA VAL A 26 33.06 -39.46 9.23
C VAL A 26 31.99 -38.43 9.62
N THR A 27 30.84 -38.88 10.14
CA THR A 27 29.71 -38.01 10.48
C THR A 27 29.99 -37.10 11.69
N MET A 28 30.88 -37.49 12.62
CA MET A 28 31.29 -36.60 13.72
C MET A 28 32.26 -35.50 13.27
N ILE A 29 33.06 -35.71 12.22
CA ILE A 29 34.03 -34.72 11.74
C ILE A 29 33.34 -33.66 10.85
N THR A 30 32.29 -34.03 10.11
CA THR A 30 31.50 -33.08 9.32
C THR A 30 30.53 -32.25 10.16
N GLY A 31 30.08 -32.75 11.32
CA GLY A 31 29.20 -32.00 12.25
C GLY A 31 29.85 -30.71 12.76
N ASN A 32 31.01 -30.79 13.42
CA ASN A 32 31.69 -29.62 14.00
C ASN A 32 32.05 -28.53 12.97
N ASN A 33 32.40 -28.92 11.75
CA ASN A 33 32.78 -27.96 10.71
C ASN A 33 31.57 -27.16 10.18
N ASN A 34 30.36 -27.74 10.24
CA ASN A 34 29.14 -27.06 9.80
C ASN A 34 28.65 -26.03 10.83
N GLU A 35 28.80 -26.29 12.14
CA GLU A 35 28.46 -25.31 13.19
C GLU A 35 29.41 -24.09 13.15
N ALA A 36 30.71 -24.32 12.96
CA ALA A 36 31.68 -23.23 12.78
C ALA A 36 31.37 -22.38 11.53
N LEU A 37 30.95 -23.02 10.43
CA LEU A 37 30.56 -22.33 9.19
C LEU A 37 29.22 -21.59 9.32
N ALA A 38 28.30 -22.07 10.15
CA ALA A 38 27.03 -21.39 10.43
C ALA A 38 27.25 -20.14 11.28
N ASN A 39 27.99 -20.26 12.39
CA ASN A 39 28.30 -19.14 13.29
C ASN A 39 29.01 -17.99 12.57
N GLY A 40 29.93 -18.28 11.65
CA GLY A 40 30.61 -17.26 10.85
C GLY A 40 29.67 -16.46 9.94
N ARG A 41 28.61 -17.09 9.39
CA ARG A 41 27.61 -16.40 8.57
C ARG A 41 26.68 -15.51 9.40
N GLU A 42 26.37 -15.89 10.65
CA GLU A 42 25.59 -15.05 11.55
C GLU A 42 26.36 -13.81 12.03
N GLU A 43 27.69 -13.91 12.17
CA GLU A 43 28.55 -12.76 12.47
C GLU A 43 28.63 -11.82 11.25
N GLU A 44 28.89 -12.34 10.04
CA GLU A 44 28.89 -11.56 8.80
C GLU A 44 27.55 -10.88 8.52
N GLN A 45 26.41 -11.56 8.77
CA GLN A 45 25.08 -10.95 8.64
C GLN A 45 24.84 -9.80 9.63
N ARG A 46 25.29 -9.93 10.89
CA ARG A 46 25.17 -8.86 11.89
C ARG A 46 26.02 -7.63 11.53
N ASP A 47 27.23 -7.83 11.03
CA ASP A 47 28.07 -6.72 10.56
C ASP A 47 27.45 -5.98 9.36
N ILE A 48 26.87 -6.73 8.42
CA ILE A 48 26.12 -6.14 7.29
C ILE A 48 24.93 -5.33 7.80
N GLU A 49 24.14 -5.86 8.73
CA GLU A 49 22.98 -5.19 9.32
C GLU A 49 23.37 -3.88 10.02
N ILE A 50 24.45 -3.89 10.83
CA ILE A 50 24.99 -2.70 11.53
C ILE A 50 25.44 -1.62 10.53
N VAL A 51 26.10 -2.01 9.43
CA VAL A 51 26.53 -1.07 8.37
C VAL A 51 25.31 -0.48 7.66
N LEU A 52 24.28 -1.29 7.38
CA LEU A 52 23.07 -0.86 6.70
C LEU A 52 22.23 0.09 7.57
N GLU A 53 22.10 -0.20 8.86
CA GLU A 53 21.43 0.68 9.83
C GLU A 53 22.17 2.03 9.96
N ARG A 54 23.50 2.01 10.08
CA ARG A 54 24.31 3.24 10.14
C ARG A 54 24.12 4.10 8.88
N ARG A 55 24.04 3.47 7.69
CA ARG A 55 23.80 4.17 6.42
C ARG A 55 22.40 4.81 6.37
N MET A 56 21.37 4.09 6.84
CA MET A 56 20.00 4.64 6.90
C MET A 56 19.91 5.83 7.85
N ARG A 57 20.53 5.76 9.04
CA ARG A 57 20.56 6.89 9.99
C ARG A 57 21.23 8.13 9.38
N LEU A 58 22.33 7.96 8.65
CA LEU A 58 23.00 9.08 7.96
C LEU A 58 22.13 9.72 6.87
N GLN A 59 21.44 8.92 6.04
CA GLN A 59 20.49 9.47 5.04
C GLN A 59 19.30 10.18 5.70
N GLN A 60 18.81 9.67 6.84
CA GLN A 60 17.72 10.31 7.58
C GLN A 60 18.15 11.64 8.20
N GLU A 61 19.39 11.74 8.69
CA GLU A 61 19.96 13.02 9.14
C GLU A 61 20.14 14.02 8.00
N GLU A 62 20.64 13.57 6.84
CA GLU A 62 20.83 14.40 5.64
C GLU A 62 19.49 14.98 5.16
N MET A 63 18.48 14.14 4.97
CA MET A 63 17.11 14.56 4.62
C MET A 63 16.51 15.53 5.66
N ARG A 64 16.80 15.33 6.95
CA ARG A 64 16.34 16.23 8.02
C ARG A 64 17.05 17.59 7.98
N ARG A 65 18.31 17.66 7.52
CA ARG A 65 19.03 18.92 7.27
C ARG A 65 18.44 19.65 6.07
N GLU A 66 18.14 18.95 4.97
CA GLU A 66 17.48 19.53 3.80
C GLU A 66 16.12 20.14 4.14
N ILE A 67 15.26 19.41 4.87
CA ILE A 67 13.93 19.90 5.30
C ILE A 67 14.07 21.17 6.18
N ASN A 68 15.04 21.22 7.08
CA ASN A 68 15.27 22.40 7.92
C ASN A 68 15.78 23.58 7.09
N ASN A 69 16.72 23.37 6.17
CA ASN A 69 17.22 24.41 5.27
C ASN A 69 16.10 25.00 4.40
N LEU A 70 15.25 24.15 3.82
CA LEU A 70 14.12 24.56 2.98
C LEU A 70 13.05 25.31 3.78
N ARG A 71 12.85 24.94 5.05
CA ARG A 71 11.97 25.67 5.99
C ARG A 71 12.50 27.05 6.33
N ASP A 72 13.80 27.20 6.56
CA ASP A 72 14.42 28.48 6.86
C ASP A 72 14.50 29.39 5.62
N GLU A 73 14.73 28.82 4.44
CA GLU A 73 14.61 29.54 3.15
C GLU A 73 13.17 30.05 2.93
N MET A 74 12.16 29.23 3.18
CA MET A 74 10.76 29.64 3.09
C MET A 74 10.39 30.72 4.12
N ARG A 75 10.93 30.66 5.35
CA ARG A 75 10.75 31.73 6.35
C ARG A 75 11.40 33.04 5.89
N ASN A 76 12.60 32.98 5.31
CA ASN A 76 13.28 34.16 4.74
C ASN A 76 12.53 34.74 3.53
N PHE A 77 11.90 33.89 2.71
CA PHE A 77 11.07 34.35 1.60
C PHE A 77 9.81 35.08 2.11
N LEU A 78 9.12 34.52 3.10
CA LEU A 78 7.94 35.14 3.71
C LEU A 78 8.26 36.49 4.36
N SER A 79 9.33 36.60 5.15
CA SER A 79 9.72 37.87 5.77
C SER A 79 10.10 38.93 4.73
N LYS A 80 10.68 38.52 3.59
CA LYS A 80 10.95 39.41 2.47
C LYS A 80 9.67 39.92 1.81
N VAL A 81 8.69 39.03 1.56
CA VAL A 81 7.37 39.39 1.01
C VAL A 81 6.65 40.39 1.92
N GLU A 82 6.63 40.12 3.22
CA GLU A 82 6.05 41.00 4.25
C GLU A 82 6.71 42.39 4.21
N SER A 83 8.05 42.46 4.21
CA SER A 83 8.79 43.73 4.12
C SER A 83 8.58 44.53 2.82
N THR A 84 8.15 43.89 1.72
CA THR A 84 7.74 44.58 0.49
C THR A 84 6.30 45.04 0.48
N SER A 85 5.45 44.58 1.41
CA SER A 85 4.03 44.96 1.47
C SER A 85 3.79 46.32 2.13
N ASP A 86 4.76 46.85 2.88
CA ASP A 86 4.65 48.13 3.61
C ASP A 86 4.87 49.37 2.72
N SER A 87 5.13 49.22 1.42
CA SER A 87 5.49 50.34 0.53
C SER A 87 4.32 51.03 -0.18
N ASP A 88 3.11 50.46 -0.17
CA ASP A 88 1.93 51.06 -0.81
C ASP A 88 0.78 51.22 0.21
N ALA A 89 0.47 52.48 0.53
CA ALA A 89 -0.50 52.83 1.56
C ALA A 89 -1.94 52.48 1.15
N ILE A 90 -2.45 51.35 1.66
CA ILE A 90 -3.89 51.01 1.66
C ILE A 90 -4.49 51.41 3.01
N PRO A 91 -5.68 52.06 3.07
CA PRO A 91 -6.21 52.59 4.33
C PRO A 91 -6.54 51.50 5.35
N THR A 92 -6.08 51.70 6.58
CA THR A 92 -6.40 50.87 7.75
C THR A 92 -7.92 50.79 7.99
N PHE A 93 -8.48 49.60 7.92
CA PHE A 93 -9.84 49.32 8.41
C PHE A 93 -9.75 48.88 9.88
N SER A 94 -10.09 49.79 10.79
CA SER A 94 -9.94 49.58 12.24
C SER A 94 -11.07 48.71 12.81
N ASP A 95 -10.69 47.88 13.78
CA ASP A 95 -11.47 47.40 14.92
C ASP A 95 -12.87 46.81 14.67
N ASN A 96 -13.00 45.50 14.93
CA ASN A 96 -13.65 44.99 16.14
C ASN A 96 -13.75 43.45 16.07
N LEU A 97 -12.95 42.74 16.87
CA LEU A 97 -13.21 41.32 17.15
C LEU A 97 -12.93 41.02 18.64
N PRO A 98 -13.89 40.52 19.43
CA PRO A 98 -13.68 40.24 20.84
C PRO A 98 -12.67 39.11 21.07
N GLN A 99 -11.70 39.35 21.95
CA GLN A 99 -11.03 38.30 22.69
C GLN A 99 -11.99 37.78 23.76
N ASP A 100 -12.26 36.47 23.78
CA ASP A 100 -12.50 35.69 25.01
C ASP A 100 -12.80 34.22 24.62
N LEU A 101 -11.83 33.33 24.84
CA LEU A 101 -12.04 31.88 24.92
C LEU A 101 -11.16 31.33 26.06
N PRO A 102 -11.74 30.64 27.06
CA PRO A 102 -11.02 30.28 28.28
C PRO A 102 -10.08 29.09 28.09
N VAL A 103 -9.00 29.10 28.88
CA VAL A 103 -8.04 27.99 29.00
C VAL A 103 -8.69 26.83 29.75
N GLU A 104 -8.89 25.69 29.07
CA GLU A 104 -9.35 24.47 29.73
C GLU A 104 -8.18 23.78 30.44
N GLN A 105 -8.35 23.50 31.74
CA GLN A 105 -7.32 22.88 32.57
C GLN A 105 -7.26 21.38 32.31
N GLN A 106 -6.12 20.90 31.80
CA GLN A 106 -5.88 19.47 31.64
C GLN A 106 -5.41 18.89 32.98
N GLN A 107 -6.33 18.21 33.68
CA GLN A 107 -6.10 17.68 35.03
C GLN A 107 -5.68 16.21 34.98
N ASP A 108 -4.52 15.90 35.57
CA ASP A 108 -4.04 14.52 35.76
C ASP A 108 -5.01 13.71 36.63
N VAL A 109 -5.45 12.55 36.12
CA VAL A 109 -6.09 11.50 36.93
C VAL A 109 -5.48 10.14 36.58
N GLU A 110 -4.39 9.83 37.26
CA GLU A 110 -3.81 8.49 37.31
C GLU A 110 -4.81 7.53 37.98
N SER A 111 -5.20 6.46 37.28
CA SER A 111 -5.97 5.36 37.90
C SER A 111 -5.72 4.02 37.22
N GLN A 112 -4.88 3.18 37.85
CA GLN A 112 -4.85 1.74 37.58
C GLN A 112 -6.16 1.08 38.06
N PRO A 113 -6.60 0.01 37.37
CA PRO A 113 -7.22 -1.10 38.07
C PRO A 113 -6.50 -2.44 37.85
N SER A 114 -6.36 -3.16 38.95
CA SER A 114 -5.77 -4.49 39.05
C SER A 114 -6.57 -5.57 38.30
N ALA A 115 -5.81 -6.46 37.65
CA ALA A 115 -6.03 -7.88 37.34
C ALA A 115 -7.40 -8.58 37.51
N SER A 116 -7.60 -9.50 36.55
CA SER A 116 -8.44 -10.71 36.56
C SER A 116 -9.89 -10.58 36.05
N GLY A 117 -10.27 -11.51 35.16
CA GLY A 117 -11.65 -11.60 34.63
C GLY A 117 -11.70 -12.08 33.18
N ARG A 118 -11.77 -13.40 32.98
CA ARG A 118 -11.94 -14.08 31.67
C ARG A 118 -12.92 -13.34 30.73
N GLN A 119 -12.46 -12.95 29.54
CA GLN A 119 -13.34 -12.82 28.37
C GLN A 119 -12.81 -13.65 27.20
N ARG A 120 -13.71 -14.47 26.64
CA ARG A 120 -13.45 -15.34 25.48
C ARG A 120 -13.48 -14.53 24.19
N LEU A 121 -12.57 -14.89 23.28
CA LEU A 121 -12.62 -14.75 21.82
C LEU A 121 -13.83 -13.98 21.24
N ARG A 122 -13.62 -12.69 20.91
CA ARG A 122 -14.18 -12.05 19.68
C ARG A 122 -13.57 -10.67 19.36
N ARG A 123 -12.25 -10.51 19.54
CA ARG A 123 -11.48 -9.33 19.12
C ARG A 123 -10.11 -9.79 18.60
N THR A 124 -10.08 -10.28 17.36
CA THR A 124 -8.88 -10.89 16.76
C THR A 124 -8.80 -10.62 15.25
N GLY A 125 -9.02 -9.35 14.87
CA GLY A 125 -8.86 -8.83 13.50
C GLY A 125 -7.80 -7.72 13.47
N GLY A 126 -8.20 -6.49 13.82
CA GLY A 126 -7.33 -5.30 13.75
C GLY A 126 -5.98 -5.42 14.47
N SER A 127 -5.95 -6.00 15.68
CA SER A 127 -4.71 -6.17 16.45
C SER A 127 -3.70 -7.13 15.82
N LEU A 128 -4.13 -8.09 14.99
CA LEU A 128 -3.21 -8.97 14.27
C LEU A 128 -2.67 -8.29 13.01
N LEU A 129 -3.50 -7.55 12.28
CA LEU A 129 -3.07 -6.80 11.09
C LEU A 129 -1.96 -5.80 11.43
N SER A 130 -2.15 -4.96 12.46
CA SER A 130 -1.12 -4.01 12.89
C SER A 130 0.15 -4.69 13.45
N SER A 131 0.02 -5.88 14.05
CA SER A 131 1.18 -6.65 14.54
C SER A 131 1.95 -7.36 13.42
N ILE A 132 1.27 -7.83 12.37
CA ILE A 132 1.89 -8.49 11.21
C ILE A 132 2.55 -7.44 10.31
N LEU A 133 1.88 -6.31 10.05
CA LEU A 133 2.42 -5.18 9.29
C LEU A 133 3.55 -4.47 10.04
N GLY A 134 3.41 -4.25 11.35
CA GLY A 134 4.38 -3.52 12.16
C GLY A 134 5.68 -4.26 12.49
N ARG A 135 5.68 -5.61 12.49
CA ARG A 135 6.82 -6.41 12.99
C ARG A 135 7.91 -6.71 11.97
N ASN A 136 7.70 -6.44 10.67
CA ASN A 136 8.64 -6.80 9.60
C ASN A 136 9.24 -5.57 8.89
N ARG A 137 9.54 -4.52 9.66
CA ARG A 137 9.88 -3.17 9.15
C ARG A 137 11.34 -2.97 8.71
N SER A 138 12.14 -4.03 8.63
CA SER A 138 13.61 -3.95 8.41
C SER A 138 14.07 -4.03 6.95
N ASN A 139 13.19 -4.30 5.96
CA ASN A 139 13.58 -4.29 4.54
C ASN A 139 12.44 -3.88 3.56
N ASN A 140 12.03 -2.60 3.61
CA ASN A 140 11.55 -1.77 2.48
C ASN A 140 10.47 -2.27 1.49
N GLN A 141 9.74 -3.37 1.74
CA GLN A 141 8.65 -3.87 0.88
C GLN A 141 7.44 -4.34 1.70
N SER A 142 6.83 -3.45 2.48
CA SER A 142 5.49 -3.66 3.02
C SER A 142 4.44 -3.58 1.92
N LEU A 143 3.35 -4.34 2.03
CA LEU A 143 2.16 -4.13 1.20
C LEU A 143 1.55 -2.75 1.53
N PRO A 144 0.84 -2.10 0.58
CA PRO A 144 0.09 -0.89 0.88
C PRO A 144 -0.99 -1.17 1.93
N GLU A 145 -1.15 -0.26 2.89
CA GLU A 145 -2.17 -0.37 3.93
C GLU A 145 -3.51 0.18 3.39
N ASP A 146 -4.17 -0.62 2.55
CA ASP A 146 -5.43 -0.26 1.89
C ASP A 146 -6.54 -1.32 2.05
N ILE A 147 -7.79 -0.93 1.75
CA ILE A 147 -8.98 -1.79 1.87
C ILE A 147 -8.87 -3.06 1.00
N PHE A 148 -8.18 -2.97 -0.15
CA PHE A 148 -7.96 -4.10 -1.04
C PHE A 148 -6.95 -5.09 -0.45
N THR A 149 -5.96 -4.61 0.27
CA THR A 149 -4.95 -5.42 0.95
C THR A 149 -5.51 -6.09 2.20
N MET A 150 -6.40 -5.42 2.94
CA MET A 150 -7.24 -6.11 3.91
C MET A 150 -8.09 -7.20 3.24
N MET A 151 -8.64 -6.94 2.06
CA MET A 151 -9.39 -7.94 1.30
C MET A 151 -8.51 -9.13 0.87
N MET A 152 -7.27 -8.90 0.44
CA MET A 152 -6.28 -9.95 0.11
C MET A 152 -5.93 -10.84 1.32
N MET A 153 -5.77 -10.24 2.51
CA MET A 153 -5.48 -10.96 3.77
C MET A 153 -6.72 -11.62 4.41
N SER A 154 -7.92 -11.23 4.01
CA SER A 154 -9.17 -11.76 4.57
C SER A 154 -9.62 -13.05 3.87
N ARG A 155 -10.39 -13.89 4.56
CA ARG A 155 -11.06 -15.03 3.91
C ARG A 155 -12.07 -14.53 2.87
N PRO A 156 -12.18 -15.17 1.69
CA PRO A 156 -13.20 -14.82 0.69
C PRO A 156 -14.60 -14.89 1.31
N CYS A 157 -15.48 -13.98 0.90
CA CYS A 157 -16.83 -13.81 1.47
C CYS A 157 -16.88 -13.48 2.98
N SER A 158 -15.77 -13.09 3.62
CA SER A 158 -15.80 -12.52 4.97
C SER A 158 -16.37 -11.10 4.99
N ALA A 159 -16.64 -10.56 6.18
CA ALA A 159 -17.13 -9.18 6.34
C ALA A 159 -16.16 -8.14 5.75
N SER A 160 -14.84 -8.33 5.94
CA SER A 160 -13.80 -7.48 5.33
C SER A 160 -13.82 -7.55 3.79
N TRP A 161 -14.11 -8.73 3.23
CA TRP A 161 -14.21 -8.95 1.79
C TRP A 161 -15.47 -8.28 1.21
N ALA A 162 -16.61 -8.40 1.88
CA ALA A 162 -17.84 -7.70 1.53
C ALA A 162 -17.67 -6.16 1.63
N LEU A 163 -16.93 -5.68 2.62
CA LEU A 163 -16.62 -4.26 2.78
C LEU A 163 -15.76 -3.71 1.63
N GLY A 164 -14.73 -4.44 1.20
CA GLY A 164 -13.91 -4.04 0.03
C GLY A 164 -14.74 -3.89 -1.24
N ILE A 165 -15.67 -4.82 -1.50
CA ILE A 165 -16.64 -4.70 -2.60
C ILE A 165 -17.58 -3.50 -2.41
N PHE A 166 -18.07 -3.27 -1.20
CA PHE A 166 -18.97 -2.16 -0.90
C PHE A 166 -18.29 -0.80 -1.16
N VAL A 167 -17.07 -0.60 -0.65
CA VAL A 167 -16.27 0.63 -0.86
C VAL A 167 -16.02 0.86 -2.35
N CYS A 168 -15.55 -0.15 -3.07
CA CYS A 168 -15.33 -0.11 -4.51
C CYS A 168 -16.63 0.25 -5.28
N THR A 169 -17.77 -0.35 -4.89
CA THR A 169 -19.09 -0.06 -5.48
C THR A 169 -19.53 1.38 -5.21
N CYS A 170 -19.32 1.88 -4.00
CA CYS A 170 -19.62 3.26 -3.62
C CYS A 170 -18.76 4.26 -4.41
N GLN A 171 -17.46 4.02 -4.55
CA GLN A 171 -16.56 4.88 -5.32
C GLN A 171 -16.90 4.89 -6.81
N ILE A 172 -17.19 3.73 -7.42
CA ILE A 172 -17.66 3.66 -8.82
C ILE A 172 -18.98 4.40 -9.00
N THR A 173 -19.92 4.25 -8.06
CA THR A 173 -21.20 4.98 -8.07
C THR A 173 -20.99 6.49 -7.96
N LEU A 174 -20.09 6.94 -7.08
CA LEU A 174 -19.75 8.35 -6.90
C LEU A 174 -19.09 8.94 -8.16
N CYS A 175 -18.15 8.21 -8.78
CA CYS A 175 -17.57 8.56 -10.07
C CYS A 175 -18.65 8.72 -11.16
N PHE A 176 -19.62 7.80 -11.20
CA PHE A 176 -20.72 7.85 -12.16
C PHE A 176 -21.70 9.01 -11.88
N LEU A 177 -21.93 9.36 -10.61
CA LEU A 177 -22.72 10.55 -10.22
C LEU A 177 -22.02 11.84 -10.64
N ILE A 178 -20.71 11.97 -10.43
CA ILE A 178 -19.91 13.12 -10.91
C ILE A 178 -20.00 13.23 -12.43
N PHE A 179 -19.88 12.11 -13.15
CA PHE A 179 -19.99 12.05 -14.61
C PHE A 179 -21.37 12.52 -15.11
N ILE A 180 -22.46 12.00 -14.52
CA ILE A 180 -23.84 12.42 -14.80
C ILE A 180 -24.04 13.90 -14.50
N GLU A 181 -23.61 14.39 -13.33
CA GLU A 181 -23.81 15.79 -12.95
C GLU A 181 -23.10 16.76 -13.90
N GLY A 182 -21.87 16.42 -14.31
CA GLY A 182 -21.13 17.18 -15.32
C GLY A 182 -21.87 17.29 -16.65
N ASP A 183 -22.38 16.17 -17.16
CA ASP A 183 -23.06 16.11 -18.46
C ASP A 183 -24.42 16.83 -18.43
N PHE A 184 -25.28 16.50 -17.47
CA PHE A 184 -26.67 16.99 -17.42
C PHE A 184 -26.83 18.44 -16.94
N LYS A 185 -26.02 18.91 -15.98
CA LYS A 185 -26.15 20.29 -15.45
C LYS A 185 -25.19 21.27 -16.10
N GLY A 186 -23.97 20.81 -16.42
CA GLY A 186 -22.97 21.64 -17.07
C GLY A 186 -23.24 21.87 -18.55
N GLY A 187 -24.04 20.99 -19.18
CA GLY A 187 -24.28 21.00 -20.61
C GLY A 187 -22.95 20.91 -21.35
N PHE A 188 -22.15 19.87 -21.06
CA PHE A 188 -20.86 19.66 -21.70
C PHE A 188 -21.04 19.77 -23.22
N GLY A 189 -20.57 20.89 -23.78
CA GLY A 189 -20.71 21.18 -25.20
C GLY A 189 -20.03 20.03 -25.94
N SER A 190 -20.84 19.22 -26.65
CA SER A 190 -20.54 17.85 -27.09
C SER A 190 -19.04 17.52 -27.09
N PRO A 191 -18.55 16.52 -26.35
CA PRO A 191 -17.11 16.27 -26.14
C PRO A 191 -16.29 16.05 -27.43
N TRP A 192 -16.99 15.89 -28.56
CA TRP A 192 -16.44 15.79 -29.92
C TRP A 192 -16.25 17.15 -30.63
N LYS A 193 -16.66 18.28 -30.01
CA LYS A 193 -16.39 19.62 -30.53
C LYS A 193 -14.96 20.02 -30.16
N PRO A 194 -14.04 20.16 -31.13
CA PRO A 194 -12.65 20.47 -30.84
C PRO A 194 -12.53 21.83 -30.13
N PRO A 195 -11.87 21.92 -28.96
CA PRO A 195 -11.57 23.20 -28.33
C PRO A 195 -10.58 24.00 -29.19
N VAL A 196 -10.56 25.32 -29.01
CA VAL A 196 -9.63 26.21 -29.72
C VAL A 196 -8.17 25.82 -29.48
N ALA A 197 -7.37 25.81 -30.55
CA ALA A 197 -6.10 25.08 -30.64
C ALA A 197 -5.04 25.38 -29.56
N LYS A 198 -5.16 26.49 -28.83
CA LYS A 198 -4.24 26.85 -27.72
C LYS A 198 -4.43 25.99 -26.46
N VAL A 199 -5.58 25.33 -26.29
CA VAL A 199 -5.93 24.59 -25.06
C VAL A 199 -5.40 23.14 -25.06
N TYR A 200 -5.14 22.56 -26.24
CA TYR A 200 -4.72 21.15 -26.38
C TYR A 200 -3.47 20.76 -25.61
N ILE A 201 -2.43 21.61 -25.59
CA ILE A 201 -1.18 21.31 -24.90
C ILE A 201 -1.42 21.23 -23.39
N GLY A 202 -2.22 22.15 -22.84
CA GLY A 202 -2.62 22.13 -21.43
C GLY A 202 -3.48 20.92 -21.05
N GLN A 203 -4.46 20.58 -21.88
CA GLN A 203 -5.30 19.38 -21.68
C GLN A 203 -4.48 18.09 -21.75
N GLY A 204 -3.59 17.95 -22.74
CA GLY A 204 -2.72 16.78 -22.88
C GLY A 204 -1.76 16.61 -21.70
N ILE A 205 -1.13 17.69 -21.24
CA ILE A 205 -0.30 17.69 -20.03
C ILE A 205 -1.13 17.32 -18.79
N SER A 206 -2.35 17.86 -18.66
CA SER A 206 -3.24 17.54 -17.54
C SER A 206 -3.67 16.07 -17.54
N ILE A 207 -4.04 15.50 -18.69
CA ILE A 207 -4.37 14.07 -18.82
C ILE A 207 -3.17 13.20 -18.44
N PHE A 208 -1.96 13.59 -18.84
CA PHE A 208 -0.73 12.88 -18.47
C PHE A 208 -0.45 12.94 -16.97
N PHE A 209 -0.58 14.11 -16.32
CA PHE A 209 -0.44 14.22 -14.87
C PHE A 209 -1.52 13.44 -14.11
N VAL A 210 -2.77 13.50 -14.55
CA VAL A 210 -3.87 12.73 -13.97
C VAL A 210 -3.65 11.23 -14.11
N PHE A 211 -3.11 10.77 -15.24
CA PHE A 211 -2.70 9.37 -15.43
C PHE A 211 -1.59 8.97 -14.45
N LEU A 212 -0.53 9.79 -14.32
CA LEU A 212 0.56 9.54 -13.37
C LEU A 212 0.09 9.58 -11.90
N ALA A 213 -0.93 10.39 -11.58
CA ALA A 213 -1.52 10.49 -10.26
C ALA A 213 -2.39 9.27 -9.86
N GLN A 214 -2.73 8.35 -10.79
CA GLN A 214 -3.50 7.14 -10.48
C GLN A 214 -2.66 6.09 -9.72
N GLY A 215 -2.39 6.36 -8.44
CA GLY A 215 -1.67 5.46 -7.54
C GLY A 215 -2.26 4.05 -7.50
N ASP A 216 -3.58 3.91 -7.64
CA ASP A 216 -4.28 2.62 -7.62
C ASP A 216 -3.97 1.71 -8.81
N MET A 217 -3.86 2.28 -10.02
CA MET A 217 -3.51 1.53 -11.22
C MET A 217 -2.06 1.04 -11.16
N PHE A 218 -1.12 1.89 -10.70
CA PHE A 218 0.28 1.50 -10.58
C PHE A 218 0.54 0.57 -9.39
N SER A 219 -0.13 0.78 -8.25
CA SER A 219 0.02 -0.08 -7.07
C SER A 219 -0.54 -1.48 -7.31
N SER A 220 -1.72 -1.63 -7.90
CA SER A 220 -2.27 -2.96 -8.25
C SER A 220 -1.35 -3.75 -9.20
N VAL A 221 -0.83 -3.11 -10.26
CA VAL A 221 0.15 -3.74 -11.17
C VAL A 221 1.45 -4.10 -10.43
N ARG A 222 1.97 -3.21 -9.58
CA ARG A 222 3.18 -3.46 -8.79
C ARG A 222 2.98 -4.63 -7.80
N THR A 223 1.85 -4.68 -7.11
CA THR A 223 1.47 -5.75 -6.18
C THR A 223 1.39 -7.10 -6.89
N ILE A 224 0.73 -7.19 -8.06
CA ILE A 224 0.72 -8.42 -8.86
C ILE A 224 2.15 -8.81 -9.29
N GLN A 225 2.97 -7.86 -9.76
CA GLN A 225 4.35 -8.15 -10.17
C GLN A 225 5.24 -8.62 -9.01
N TRP A 226 5.03 -8.08 -7.81
CA TRP A 226 5.74 -8.45 -6.59
C TRP A 226 5.32 -9.83 -6.09
N LEU A 227 4.01 -10.08 -5.95
CA LEU A 227 3.45 -11.37 -5.55
C LEU A 227 3.82 -12.48 -6.55
N ARG A 228 3.89 -12.18 -7.86
CA ARG A 228 4.33 -13.15 -8.87
C ARG A 228 5.81 -13.53 -8.77
N LYS A 229 6.66 -12.66 -8.21
CA LYS A 229 8.09 -12.95 -7.98
C LYS A 229 8.33 -13.73 -6.68
N ASN A 230 7.47 -13.53 -5.67
CA ASN A 230 7.54 -14.24 -4.40
C ASN A 230 6.80 -15.58 -4.46
N SER A 231 7.56 -16.68 -4.56
CA SER A 231 7.00 -18.04 -4.60
C SER A 231 6.22 -18.45 -3.35
N ARG A 232 6.41 -17.76 -2.22
CA ARG A 232 5.80 -18.04 -0.91
C ARG A 232 4.74 -17.00 -0.49
N TRP A 233 3.97 -16.49 -1.47
CA TRP A 233 2.88 -15.52 -1.23
C TRP A 233 1.76 -16.07 -0.33
N ASP A 234 1.59 -17.39 -0.33
CA ASP A 234 0.62 -18.15 0.43
C ASP A 234 0.91 -18.09 1.93
N ILE A 235 2.15 -18.29 2.35
CA ILE A 235 2.56 -18.13 3.76
C ILE A 235 2.32 -16.69 4.22
N LEU A 236 2.62 -15.71 3.36
CA LEU A 236 2.50 -14.28 3.69
C LEU A 236 1.04 -13.81 3.79
N LEU A 237 0.15 -14.27 2.90
CA LEU A 237 -1.25 -13.79 2.84
C LEU A 237 -2.25 -14.69 3.58
N LEU A 238 -2.04 -16.01 3.59
CA LEU A 238 -2.95 -16.98 4.21
C LEU A 238 -2.49 -17.41 5.61
N GLY A 239 -1.22 -17.19 5.96
CA GLY A 239 -0.63 -17.66 7.21
C GLY A 239 -0.48 -19.19 7.29
N LYS A 240 -0.44 -19.87 6.15
CA LYS A 240 -0.27 -21.33 6.08
C LYS A 240 1.11 -21.75 6.60
N GLU A 241 1.16 -22.87 7.31
CA GLU A 241 2.41 -23.53 7.69
C GLU A 241 3.03 -24.27 6.48
N GLU A 242 4.36 -24.45 6.50
CA GLU A 242 5.14 -25.04 5.39
C GLU A 242 4.77 -26.50 5.04
N ASN A 243 4.00 -27.17 5.90
CA ASN A 243 3.55 -28.56 5.72
C ASN A 243 2.11 -28.69 5.16
N GLU A 244 1.41 -27.59 4.88
CA GLU A 244 0.06 -27.66 4.31
C GLU A 244 0.04 -28.01 2.81
N ASP A 245 -1.11 -28.52 2.33
CA ASP A 245 -1.34 -28.74 0.91
C ASP A 245 -1.07 -27.47 0.08
N PRO A 246 -0.43 -27.59 -1.10
CA PRO A 246 -0.04 -26.47 -1.92
C PRO A 246 -1.25 -25.62 -2.31
N PRO A 247 -1.11 -24.28 -2.34
CA PRO A 247 -2.22 -23.37 -2.58
C PRO A 247 -2.88 -23.66 -3.95
N SER A 248 -4.21 -23.69 -3.97
CA SER A 248 -4.94 -23.91 -5.21
C SER A 248 -4.87 -22.67 -6.10
N ILE A 249 -5.04 -22.86 -7.41
CA ILE A 249 -5.15 -21.72 -8.34
C ILE A 249 -6.34 -20.82 -8.01
N TRP A 250 -7.38 -21.36 -7.37
CA TRP A 250 -8.53 -20.60 -6.90
C TRP A 250 -8.18 -19.68 -5.73
N ASP A 251 -7.33 -20.12 -4.80
CA ASP A 251 -6.84 -19.26 -3.72
C ASP A 251 -6.07 -18.06 -4.27
N TRP A 252 -5.20 -18.29 -5.27
CA TRP A 252 -4.49 -17.21 -5.96
C TRP A 252 -5.45 -16.24 -6.67
N ILE A 253 -6.48 -16.74 -7.36
CA ILE A 253 -7.47 -15.89 -8.03
C ILE A 253 -8.28 -15.06 -7.02
N LEU A 254 -8.78 -15.69 -5.96
CA LEU A 254 -9.67 -15.04 -4.97
C LEU A 254 -8.92 -14.05 -4.07
N HIS A 255 -7.69 -14.38 -3.64
CA HIS A 255 -6.91 -13.54 -2.74
C HIS A 255 -6.04 -12.50 -3.46
N ILE A 256 -5.54 -12.79 -4.67
CA ILE A 256 -4.60 -11.89 -5.36
C ILE A 256 -5.25 -11.24 -6.57
N LEU A 257 -5.82 -12.01 -7.49
CA LEU A 257 -6.30 -11.46 -8.76
C LEU A 257 -7.51 -10.54 -8.56
N ILE A 258 -8.56 -11.00 -7.86
CA ILE A 258 -9.80 -10.23 -7.71
C ILE A 258 -9.57 -8.87 -6.99
N PRO A 259 -8.88 -8.78 -5.84
CA PRO A 259 -8.67 -7.49 -5.18
C PRO A 259 -7.85 -6.51 -6.03
N ASN A 260 -6.81 -6.97 -6.71
CA ASN A 260 -6.01 -6.11 -7.58
C ASN A 260 -6.77 -5.69 -8.85
N VAL A 261 -7.64 -6.55 -9.41
CA VAL A 261 -8.50 -6.19 -10.55
C VAL A 261 -9.57 -5.17 -10.14
N LEU A 262 -10.19 -5.31 -8.96
CA LEU A 262 -11.14 -4.32 -8.45
C LEU A 262 -10.45 -2.97 -8.21
N LYS A 263 -9.27 -2.96 -7.59
CA LYS A 263 -8.45 -1.75 -7.40
C LYS A 263 -8.06 -1.10 -8.73
N PHE A 264 -7.69 -1.90 -9.73
CA PHE A 264 -7.38 -1.40 -11.07
C PHE A 264 -8.60 -0.79 -11.77
N ILE A 265 -9.78 -1.43 -11.66
CA ILE A 265 -11.04 -0.93 -12.22
C ILE A 265 -11.44 0.39 -11.56
N GLN A 266 -11.28 0.53 -10.24
CA GLN A 266 -11.50 1.78 -9.51
C GLN A 266 -10.61 2.91 -10.05
N GLY A 267 -9.28 2.72 -10.06
CA GLY A 267 -8.36 3.74 -10.58
C GLY A 267 -8.62 4.07 -12.06
N PHE A 268 -9.00 3.07 -12.85
CA PHE A 268 -9.39 3.29 -14.25
C PHE A 268 -10.70 4.08 -14.38
N ALA A 269 -11.69 3.87 -13.51
CA ALA A 269 -12.93 4.64 -13.49
C ALA A 269 -12.67 6.12 -13.09
N VAL A 270 -11.85 6.35 -12.07
CA VAL A 270 -11.41 7.71 -11.68
C VAL A 270 -10.67 8.39 -12.83
N PHE A 271 -9.73 7.70 -13.48
CA PHE A 271 -9.04 8.18 -14.67
C PHE A 271 -10.00 8.55 -15.80
N PHE A 272 -10.96 7.68 -16.10
CA PHE A 272 -11.93 7.89 -17.19
C PHE A 272 -12.81 9.11 -16.95
N VAL A 273 -13.36 9.27 -15.74
CA VAL A 273 -14.17 10.45 -15.38
C VAL A 273 -13.32 11.72 -15.42
N SER A 274 -12.08 11.66 -14.90
CA SER A 274 -11.13 12.77 -14.97
C SER A 274 -10.81 13.17 -16.41
N PHE A 275 -10.55 12.20 -17.30
CA PHE A 275 -10.31 12.43 -18.73
C PHE A 275 -11.50 13.15 -19.39
N PHE A 276 -12.73 12.72 -19.11
CA PHE A 276 -13.93 13.38 -19.64
C PHE A 276 -14.05 14.83 -19.15
N ILE A 277 -13.80 15.09 -17.87
CA ILE A 277 -13.79 16.45 -17.30
C ILE A 277 -12.71 17.33 -17.96
N ILE A 278 -11.49 16.80 -18.18
CA ILE A 278 -10.42 17.56 -18.84
C ILE A 278 -10.77 17.91 -20.28
N MET A 279 -11.37 16.98 -21.02
CA MET A 279 -11.74 17.18 -22.42
C MET A 279 -12.85 18.24 -22.58
N THR A 280 -13.77 18.36 -21.63
CA THR A 280 -14.94 19.24 -21.73
C THR A 280 -14.76 20.61 -21.08
N ARG A 281 -13.84 20.77 -20.13
CA ARG A 281 -13.55 22.08 -19.50
C ARG A 281 -12.65 22.95 -20.40
N SER A 282 -13.12 24.15 -20.70
CA SER A 282 -12.32 25.20 -21.38
C SER A 282 -11.42 26.01 -20.43
N ASN A 283 -11.70 25.97 -19.13
CA ASN A 283 -11.03 26.78 -18.11
C ASN A 283 -10.17 25.89 -17.21
N LEU A 284 -8.91 26.27 -17.03
CA LEU A 284 -7.96 25.54 -16.17
C LEU A 284 -8.30 25.65 -14.67
N LEU A 285 -8.94 26.74 -14.23
CA LEU A 285 -9.33 26.92 -12.83
C LEU A 285 -10.47 25.97 -12.41
N ASP A 286 -11.51 25.85 -13.25
CA ASP A 286 -12.56 24.85 -13.07
C ASP A 286 -12.00 23.43 -13.04
N LEU A 287 -10.95 23.18 -13.85
CA LEU A 287 -10.26 21.89 -13.89
C LEU A 287 -9.55 21.55 -12.56
N ILE A 288 -8.82 22.50 -11.96
CA ILE A 288 -8.16 22.29 -10.66
C ILE A 288 -9.19 22.06 -9.55
N LYS A 289 -10.34 22.74 -9.61
CA LYS A 289 -11.43 22.54 -8.66
C LYS A 289 -12.02 21.12 -8.77
N ASP A 290 -12.34 20.68 -9.98
CA ASP A 290 -12.90 19.35 -10.21
C ASP A 290 -11.88 18.24 -9.84
N PHE A 291 -10.60 18.44 -10.17
CA PHE A 291 -9.50 17.55 -9.76
C PHE A 291 -9.33 17.47 -8.24
N THR A 292 -9.41 18.59 -7.52
CA THR A 292 -9.37 18.60 -6.05
C THR A 292 -10.53 17.79 -5.44
N SER A 293 -11.73 17.88 -6.03
CA SER A 293 -12.88 17.06 -5.62
C SER A 293 -12.60 15.55 -5.80
N LEU A 294 -12.03 15.17 -6.96
CA LEU A 294 -11.66 13.79 -7.25
C LEU A 294 -10.57 13.25 -6.31
N MET A 295 -9.57 14.08 -5.96
CA MET A 295 -8.55 13.72 -4.96
C MET A 295 -9.16 13.40 -3.59
N ILE A 296 -10.17 14.16 -3.15
CA ILE A 296 -10.87 13.88 -1.88
C ILE A 296 -11.65 12.55 -1.96
N VAL A 297 -12.24 12.24 -3.12
CA VAL A 297 -12.93 10.95 -3.35
C VAL A 297 -11.95 9.77 -3.34
N SER A 298 -10.72 9.94 -3.84
CA SER A 298 -9.69 8.90 -3.82
C SER A 298 -8.98 8.71 -2.48
N GLU A 299 -9.18 9.59 -1.49
CA GLU A 299 -8.69 9.39 -0.11
C GLU A 299 -9.77 8.76 0.81
N LEU A 300 -11.00 8.61 0.31
CA LEU A 300 -12.13 8.16 1.12
C LEU A 300 -12.04 6.67 1.51
N ASP A 301 -11.37 5.84 0.72
CA ASP A 301 -11.10 4.44 1.04
C ASP A 301 -9.97 4.28 2.07
N ASN A 302 -8.94 5.13 2.05
CA ASN A 302 -7.92 5.21 3.11
C ASN A 302 -8.59 5.56 4.46
N ILE A 303 -9.47 6.57 4.47
CA ILE A 303 -10.26 6.93 5.67
C ILE A 303 -11.18 5.79 6.11
N ALA A 304 -11.80 5.06 5.18
CA ALA A 304 -12.63 3.90 5.50
C ALA A 304 -11.80 2.74 6.09
N PHE A 305 -10.60 2.50 5.56
CA PHE A 305 -9.66 1.52 6.09
C PHE A 305 -9.27 1.87 7.54
N ASP A 306 -8.82 3.11 7.79
CA ASP A 306 -8.51 3.61 9.13
C ASP A 306 -9.68 3.39 10.10
N PHE A 307 -10.90 3.77 9.72
CA PHE A 307 -12.08 3.58 10.57
C PHE A 307 -12.31 2.11 10.93
N THR A 308 -12.01 1.17 10.03
CA THR A 308 -12.09 -0.28 10.32
C THR A 308 -10.89 -0.85 11.09
N ALA A 309 -9.74 -0.18 11.07
CA ALA A 309 -8.59 -0.56 11.88
C ALA A 309 -8.76 -0.23 13.37
N TYR A 310 -9.52 0.84 13.69
CA TYR A 310 -9.73 1.33 15.07
C TYR A 310 -10.97 0.78 15.81
N GLY A 311 -11.87 0.01 15.18
CA GLY A 311 -13.12 -0.53 15.77
C GLY A 311 -13.05 -1.93 16.40
#